data_AF-A0A098BP43-F1
#
_entry.id   AF-A0A098BP43-F1
#
_cell.length_a   1.000
_cell.length_b   1.000
_cell.length_c   1.000
_cell.angle_alpha   90.00
_cell.angle_beta   90.00
_cell.angle_gamma   90.00
#
_symmetry.space_group_name_H-M   'P 1'
#
loop_
_entity.id
_entity.type
_entity.pdbx_description
1 polymer ?
#
loop_
_entity_poly.entity_id
_entity_poly.type
_entity_poly.pdbx_seq_one_letter_code
_entity_poly.pdbx_strand_id
1 'polypeptide(L)'
;MTTSAKPIIERTLGSVKTLFAQYVTGYLGASIEHRGTGADERAVFSLIELQDLLDEWILTHWQNRPHDGLRDPLNPQRVLTPNEKYAALLTVAGYVPTPLSGDDYIALLPSTPRVINSYGIKINHRIYDSDELNGYRGQHSGPKLLGKRWQVHYDPYDVTRVWVRNHRDGGFIVAYWRQLHAMPQPFGDAAWEHARRIVAERGASTPSEETIKAAVDDLLDRAGPPPPPHPRRKRRTKTAKDRRVAARTRAATAAPTPIPGTPPPAAAMFAPEDDEDVADIVPLPVFDADKESRTWW
;
A
#
# COMPACT_ATOMS: atom_id res chain seq x y z
N MET A 1 1.14 -25.29 -3.82
CA MET A 1 0.18 -24.16 -3.86
C MET A 1 -1.22 -24.74 -3.73
N THR A 2 -1.82 -24.59 -2.56
CA THR A 2 -3.03 -25.33 -2.15
C THR A 2 -4.30 -24.64 -2.62
N THR A 3 -5.20 -25.42 -3.23
CA THR A 3 -6.58 -25.11 -3.63
C THR A 3 -7.52 -24.81 -2.44
N SER A 4 -6.98 -24.52 -1.25
CA SER A 4 -7.65 -24.56 0.06
C SER A 4 -8.10 -23.20 0.59
N ALA A 5 -7.63 -22.08 0.02
CA ALA A 5 -7.94 -20.75 0.54
C ALA A 5 -9.39 -20.30 0.25
N LYS A 6 -9.98 -20.74 -0.87
CA LYS A 6 -11.30 -20.31 -1.32
C LYS A 6 -12.44 -20.57 -0.30
N PRO A 7 -12.61 -21.77 0.27
CA PRO A 7 -13.66 -22.01 1.26
C PRO A 7 -13.49 -21.20 2.55
N ILE A 8 -12.25 -20.88 2.93
CA ILE A 8 -11.96 -20.04 4.11
C ILE A 8 -12.40 -18.60 3.82
N ILE A 9 -12.03 -18.07 2.66
CA ILE A 9 -12.41 -16.72 2.23
C ILE A 9 -13.93 -16.58 2.13
N GLU A 10 -14.60 -17.54 1.50
CA GLU A 10 -16.07 -17.53 1.33
C GLU A 10 -16.79 -17.54 2.67
N ARG A 11 -16.30 -18.32 3.65
CA ARG A 11 -16.85 -18.33 5.01
C ARG A 11 -16.68 -16.98 5.71
N THR A 12 -15.50 -16.38 5.63
CA THR A 12 -15.25 -15.03 6.21
C THR A 12 -16.14 -13.97 5.57
N LEU A 13 -16.27 -13.96 4.24
CA LEU A 13 -17.16 -13.04 3.53
C LEU A 13 -18.63 -13.25 3.92
N GLY A 14 -19.04 -14.51 4.12
CA GLY A 14 -20.35 -14.85 4.66
C GLY A 14 -20.58 -14.22 6.03
N SER A 15 -19.60 -14.33 6.94
CA SER A 15 -19.68 -13.71 8.27
C SER A 15 -19.72 -12.18 8.23
N VAL A 16 -18.91 -11.54 7.40
CA VAL A 16 -18.98 -10.06 7.21
C VAL A 16 -20.37 -9.66 6.74
N LYS A 17 -20.95 -10.41 5.81
CA LYS A 17 -22.30 -10.15 5.31
C LYS A 17 -23.36 -10.26 6.42
N THR A 18 -23.34 -11.35 7.20
CA THR A 18 -24.39 -11.65 8.18
C THR A 18 -24.16 -11.05 9.56
N LEU A 19 -22.96 -10.57 9.90
CA LEU A 19 -22.66 -10.06 11.24
C LEU A 19 -22.27 -8.59 11.24
N PHE A 20 -21.96 -8.00 10.08
CA PHE A 20 -21.66 -6.59 9.92
C PHE A 20 -22.61 -5.94 8.92
N ALA A 21 -22.52 -6.33 7.64
CA ALA A 21 -23.16 -5.60 6.54
C ALA A 21 -24.68 -5.51 6.70
N GLN A 22 -25.33 -6.55 7.25
CA GLN A 22 -26.77 -6.53 7.50
C GLN A 22 -27.25 -5.44 8.47
N TYR A 23 -26.35 -4.90 9.30
CA TYR A 23 -26.65 -3.84 10.25
C TYR A 23 -26.26 -2.45 9.73
N VAL A 24 -25.63 -2.36 8.55
CA VAL A 24 -25.27 -1.09 7.92
C VAL A 24 -26.51 -0.48 7.27
N THR A 25 -26.79 0.78 7.60
CA THR A 25 -27.89 1.55 7.00
C THR A 25 -27.80 1.54 5.48
N GLY A 26 -28.90 1.19 4.80
CA GLY A 26 -28.93 1.09 3.34
C GLY A 26 -28.52 -0.27 2.78
N TYR A 27 -28.26 -1.28 3.62
CA TYR A 27 -28.00 -2.65 3.16
C TYR A 27 -29.23 -3.27 2.47
N LEU A 28 -29.03 -3.73 1.23
CA LEU A 28 -30.09 -4.27 0.37
C LEU A 28 -30.25 -5.79 0.46
N GLY A 29 -29.36 -6.50 1.17
CA GLY A 29 -29.39 -7.97 1.19
C GLY A 29 -28.86 -8.63 -0.08
N ALA A 30 -29.09 -9.94 -0.17
CA ALA A 30 -28.62 -10.78 -1.28
C ALA A 30 -29.60 -10.80 -2.48
N SER A 31 -30.85 -10.36 -2.27
CA SER A 31 -31.93 -10.47 -3.25
C SER A 31 -32.18 -9.13 -3.93
N ILE A 32 -32.30 -9.17 -5.26
CA ILE A 32 -32.60 -8.00 -6.11
C ILE A 32 -34.00 -7.46 -5.81
N GLU A 33 -34.90 -8.30 -5.31
CA GLU A 33 -36.30 -7.96 -4.98
C GLU A 33 -36.42 -6.97 -3.80
N HIS A 34 -35.36 -6.81 -2.99
CA HIS A 34 -35.33 -5.88 -1.86
C HIS A 34 -34.90 -4.46 -2.30
N ARG A 35 -34.55 -4.28 -3.58
CA ARG A 35 -34.25 -2.98 -4.18
C ARG A 35 -35.56 -2.25 -4.48
N GLY A 36 -36.16 -1.67 -3.45
CA GLY A 36 -37.25 -0.70 -3.62
C GLY A 36 -36.78 0.58 -4.33
N THR A 37 -37.74 1.42 -4.71
CA THR A 37 -37.48 2.76 -5.27
C THR A 37 -36.76 3.63 -4.22
N GLY A 38 -35.60 4.21 -4.55
CA GLY A 38 -34.81 5.06 -3.64
C GLY A 38 -33.65 4.37 -2.91
N ALA A 39 -33.10 3.27 -3.43
CA ALA A 39 -31.95 2.58 -2.84
C ALA A 39 -30.70 3.50 -2.67
N ASP A 40 -30.48 4.41 -3.62
CA ASP A 40 -29.35 5.35 -3.59
C ASP A 40 -29.53 6.44 -2.52
N GLU A 41 -30.77 6.78 -2.16
CA GLU A 41 -31.09 7.78 -1.13
C GLU A 41 -30.84 7.24 0.29
N ARG A 42 -30.76 5.92 0.45
CA ARG A 42 -30.48 5.24 1.74
C ARG A 42 -29.00 4.92 1.94
N ALA A 43 -28.17 5.10 0.91
CA ALA A 43 -26.73 4.95 0.98
C ALA A 43 -26.10 6.20 1.62
N VAL A 44 -26.12 6.23 2.96
CA VAL A 44 -25.70 7.40 3.74
C VAL A 44 -24.21 7.46 4.05
N PHE A 45 -23.46 6.39 3.75
CA PHE A 45 -22.03 6.29 4.02
C PHE A 45 -21.20 6.38 2.74
N SER A 46 -20.13 7.16 2.79
CA SER A 46 -19.05 7.10 1.81
C SER A 46 -18.26 5.79 1.94
N LEU A 47 -17.47 5.45 0.92
CA LEU A 47 -16.62 4.25 0.95
C LEU A 47 -15.63 4.26 2.11
N ILE A 48 -15.09 5.43 2.47
CA ILE A 48 -14.14 5.58 3.58
C ILE A 48 -14.83 5.32 4.92
N GLU A 49 -16.01 5.91 5.13
CA GLU A 49 -16.79 5.68 6.36
C GLU A 49 -17.21 4.21 6.51
N LEU A 50 -17.56 3.53 5.41
CA LEU A 50 -17.83 2.09 5.44
C LEU A 50 -16.59 1.27 5.81
N GLN A 51 -15.41 1.69 5.33
CA GLN A 51 -14.15 1.05 5.69
C GLN A 51 -13.85 1.24 7.19
N ASP A 52 -14.01 2.46 7.70
CA ASP A 52 -13.79 2.76 9.12
C ASP A 52 -14.72 1.94 10.03
N LEU A 53 -16.01 1.87 9.68
CA LEU A 53 -16.98 1.04 10.41
C LEU A 53 -16.66 -0.45 10.36
N LEU A 54 -16.17 -0.94 9.21
CA LEU A 54 -15.74 -2.33 9.08
C LEU A 54 -14.50 -2.61 9.92
N ASP A 55 -13.52 -1.72 9.90
CA ASP A 55 -12.28 -1.84 10.68
C ASP A 55 -12.59 -1.84 12.19
N GLU A 56 -13.45 -0.94 12.66
CA GLU A 56 -13.92 -0.90 14.04
C GLU A 56 -14.61 -2.22 14.44
N TRP A 57 -15.53 -2.71 13.60
CA TRP A 57 -16.23 -3.98 13.86
C TRP A 57 -15.26 -5.18 13.89
N ILE A 58 -14.27 -5.20 12.99
CA ILE A 58 -13.25 -6.26 12.98
C ILE A 58 -12.49 -6.24 14.31
N LEU A 59 -11.97 -5.07 14.72
CA LEU A 59 -11.12 -4.91 15.90
C LEU A 59 -11.86 -5.18 17.20
N THR A 60 -13.08 -4.64 17.34
CA THR A 60 -13.82 -4.68 18.60
C THR A 60 -14.63 -5.96 18.76
N HIS A 61 -15.25 -6.45 17.69
CA HIS A 61 -16.19 -7.57 17.75
C HIS A 61 -15.61 -8.86 17.16
N TRP A 62 -15.22 -8.86 15.88
CA TRP A 62 -14.85 -10.10 15.19
C TRP A 62 -13.66 -10.81 15.82
N GLN A 63 -12.60 -10.06 16.13
CA GLN A 63 -11.35 -10.59 16.70
C GLN A 63 -11.51 -11.06 18.16
N ASN A 64 -12.58 -10.67 18.84
CA ASN A 64 -12.88 -11.03 20.24
C ASN A 64 -14.10 -11.95 20.38
N ARG A 65 -14.70 -12.38 19.26
CA ARG A 65 -15.83 -13.31 19.24
C ARG A 65 -15.31 -14.76 19.24
N PRO A 66 -15.81 -15.68 20.07
CA PRO A 66 -15.45 -17.09 19.98
C PRO A 66 -15.94 -17.73 18.67
N HIS A 67 -15.10 -18.54 18.01
CA HIS A 67 -15.45 -19.25 16.77
C HIS A 67 -15.31 -20.76 16.94
N ASP A 68 -16.35 -21.49 16.53
CA ASP A 68 -16.38 -22.96 16.61
C ASP A 68 -15.21 -23.64 15.87
N GLY A 69 -14.70 -23.01 14.80
CA GLY A 69 -13.53 -23.49 14.06
C GLY A 69 -12.17 -23.29 14.76
N LEU A 70 -12.14 -22.60 15.91
CA LEU A 70 -10.90 -22.27 16.65
C LEU A 70 -10.82 -23.00 18.01
N ARG A 71 -11.47 -24.15 18.14
CA ARG A 71 -11.39 -24.96 19.37
C ARG A 71 -9.95 -25.31 19.73
N ASP A 72 -9.69 -25.40 21.02
CA ASP A 72 -8.42 -25.87 21.55
C ASP A 72 -8.30 -27.39 21.28
N PRO A 73 -7.23 -27.86 20.59
CA PRO A 73 -7.03 -29.29 20.34
C PRO A 73 -6.92 -30.13 21.62
N LEU A 74 -6.41 -29.56 22.70
CA LEU A 74 -6.22 -30.23 23.99
C LEU A 74 -7.45 -30.07 24.91
N ASN A 75 -8.31 -29.09 24.64
CA ASN A 75 -9.58 -28.91 25.34
C ASN A 75 -10.70 -28.55 24.35
N PRO A 76 -11.32 -29.55 23.68
CA PRO A 76 -12.31 -29.32 22.63
C PRO A 76 -13.55 -28.54 23.08
N GLN A 77 -13.84 -28.48 24.39
CA GLN A 77 -14.96 -27.69 24.93
C GLN A 77 -14.66 -26.19 24.94
N ARG A 78 -13.39 -25.80 24.93
CA ARG A 78 -12.98 -24.40 24.90
C ARG A 78 -12.98 -23.87 23.47
N VAL A 79 -13.90 -22.94 23.21
CA VAL A 79 -13.99 -22.20 21.95
C VAL A 79 -13.19 -20.91 22.11
N LEU A 80 -12.14 -20.74 21.31
CA LEU A 80 -11.27 -19.56 21.39
C LEU A 80 -11.74 -18.46 20.44
N THR A 81 -11.42 -17.23 20.79
CA THR A 81 -11.44 -16.08 19.87
C THR A 81 -10.22 -16.11 18.94
N PRO A 82 -10.22 -15.40 17.80
CA PRO A 82 -9.06 -15.29 16.93
C PRO A 82 -7.84 -14.70 17.67
N ASN A 83 -8.05 -13.68 18.52
CA ASN A 83 -6.98 -13.08 19.32
C ASN A 83 -6.39 -14.08 20.34
N GLU A 84 -7.23 -14.84 21.04
CA GLU A 84 -6.75 -15.88 21.97
C GLU A 84 -6.02 -17.00 21.26
N LYS A 85 -6.53 -17.46 20.11
CA LYS A 85 -5.89 -18.50 19.32
C LYS A 85 -4.54 -18.01 18.78
N TYR A 86 -4.48 -16.76 18.31
CA TYR A 86 -3.24 -16.14 17.86
C TYR A 86 -2.22 -16.05 18.99
N ALA A 87 -2.63 -15.58 20.17
CA ALA A 87 -1.76 -15.52 21.35
C ALA A 87 -1.23 -16.91 21.75
N ALA A 88 -2.09 -17.93 21.77
CA ALA A 88 -1.70 -19.31 22.06
C ALA A 88 -0.77 -19.91 20.99
N LEU A 89 -0.92 -19.51 19.73
CA LEU A 89 0.01 -19.93 18.68
C LEU A 89 1.35 -19.23 18.80
N LEU A 90 1.37 -17.95 19.19
CA LEU A 90 2.62 -17.23 19.43
C LEU A 90 3.45 -17.82 20.58
N THR A 91 2.81 -18.30 21.66
CA THR A 91 3.56 -18.92 22.77
C THR A 91 4.24 -20.22 22.35
N VAL A 92 3.65 -20.97 21.43
CA VAL A 92 4.21 -22.26 20.97
C VAL A 92 5.17 -22.08 19.78
N ALA A 93 4.81 -21.25 18.81
CA ALA A 93 5.57 -21.09 17.57
C ALA A 93 6.58 -19.94 17.61
N GLY A 94 6.52 -19.07 18.62
CA GLY A 94 7.27 -17.82 18.67
C GLY A 94 6.74 -16.77 17.68
N TYR A 95 7.37 -15.59 17.70
CA TYR A 95 7.12 -14.50 16.77
C TYR A 95 8.39 -14.18 15.99
N VAL A 96 8.33 -14.23 14.65
CA VAL A 96 9.42 -13.79 13.78
C VAL A 96 8.97 -12.52 13.07
N PRO A 97 9.39 -11.32 13.52
CA PRO A 97 9.14 -10.11 12.76
C PRO A 97 9.88 -10.23 11.43
N THR A 98 9.14 -10.23 10.32
CA THR A 98 9.72 -10.05 8.99
C THR A 98 9.45 -8.59 8.59
N PRO A 99 10.33 -7.64 8.99
CA PRO A 99 10.15 -6.26 8.58
C PRO A 99 10.21 -6.21 7.05
N LEU A 100 9.25 -5.49 6.46
CA LEU A 100 9.29 -5.21 5.03
C LEU A 100 10.57 -4.44 4.73
N SER A 101 11.36 -4.95 3.80
CA SER A 101 12.49 -4.21 3.24
C SER A 101 12.00 -3.05 2.38
N GLY A 102 12.89 -2.11 2.03
CA GLY A 102 12.54 -1.03 1.09
C GLY A 102 12.01 -1.56 -0.24
N ASP A 103 12.56 -2.68 -0.72
CA ASP A 103 12.12 -3.34 -1.94
C ASP A 103 10.72 -3.94 -1.82
N ASP A 104 10.33 -4.43 -0.64
CA ASP A 104 8.98 -4.95 -0.42
C ASP A 104 7.95 -3.82 -0.48
N TYR A 105 8.26 -2.65 0.07
CA TYR A 105 7.40 -1.47 -0.09
C TYR A 105 7.24 -1.06 -1.54
N ILE A 106 8.32 -1.07 -2.34
CA ILE A 106 8.26 -0.79 -3.77
C ILE A 106 7.40 -1.84 -4.50
N ALA A 107 7.52 -3.12 -4.13
CA ALA A 107 6.74 -4.20 -4.73
C ALA A 107 5.23 -4.08 -4.48
N LEU A 108 4.82 -3.43 -3.37
CA LEU A 108 3.43 -3.14 -3.04
C LEU A 108 2.85 -1.96 -3.83
N LEU A 109 3.69 -1.10 -4.42
CA LEU A 109 3.21 0.00 -5.25
C LEU A 109 2.52 -0.52 -6.53
N PRO A 110 1.54 0.23 -7.08
CA PRO A 110 0.95 -0.08 -8.37
C PRO A 110 2.00 -0.30 -9.46
N SER A 111 1.77 -1.29 -10.33
CA SER A 111 2.71 -1.62 -11.41
C SER A 111 2.04 -1.62 -12.78
N THR A 112 2.82 -1.25 -13.81
CA THR A 112 2.40 -1.24 -15.21
C THR A 112 3.48 -1.86 -16.11
N PRO A 113 3.12 -2.75 -17.05
CA PRO A 113 4.10 -3.36 -17.95
C PRO A 113 4.51 -2.37 -19.06
N ARG A 114 5.79 -1.99 -19.13
CA ARG A 114 6.31 -1.02 -20.11
C ARG A 114 7.59 -1.48 -20.77
N VAL A 115 7.78 -1.10 -22.04
CA VAL A 115 9.05 -1.34 -22.74
C VAL A 115 10.05 -0.25 -22.36
N ILE A 116 11.30 -0.65 -22.11
CA ILE A 116 12.42 0.29 -21.95
C ILE A 116 12.89 0.68 -23.35
N ASN A 117 12.56 1.88 -23.81
CA ASN A 117 12.95 2.38 -25.13
C ASN A 117 14.33 3.05 -25.09
N SER A 118 14.83 3.42 -26.27
CA SER A 118 16.03 4.25 -26.42
C SER A 118 15.94 5.57 -25.64
N TYR A 119 14.76 6.18 -25.62
CA TYR A 119 14.48 7.42 -24.89
C TYR A 119 14.04 7.21 -23.43
N GLY A 120 14.01 5.96 -22.93
CA GLY A 120 13.54 5.62 -21.59
C GLY A 120 12.13 5.04 -21.57
N ILE A 121 11.44 5.22 -20.45
CA ILE A 121 10.13 4.61 -20.15
C ILE A 121 9.06 5.69 -20.19
N LYS A 122 8.03 5.50 -21.02
CA LYS A 122 6.91 6.44 -21.12
C LYS A 122 5.70 5.97 -20.31
N ILE A 123 5.28 6.79 -19.35
CA ILE A 123 4.07 6.57 -18.54
C ILE A 123 3.30 7.89 -18.46
N ASN A 124 2.02 7.89 -18.84
CA ASN A 124 1.12 9.06 -18.74
C ASN A 124 1.72 10.37 -19.30
N HIS A 125 2.32 10.32 -20.49
CA HIS A 125 3.01 11.46 -21.14
C HIS A 125 4.29 11.95 -20.45
N ARG A 126 4.80 11.22 -19.45
CA ARG A 126 6.08 11.50 -18.80
C ARG A 126 7.12 10.51 -19.26
N ILE A 127 8.36 10.97 -19.41
CA ILE A 127 9.50 10.13 -19.79
C ILE A 127 10.44 9.98 -18.59
N TYR A 128 10.69 8.74 -18.22
CA TYR A 128 11.57 8.34 -17.12
C TYR A 128 12.84 7.72 -17.66
N ASP A 129 13.99 8.08 -17.08
CA ASP A 129 15.27 7.60 -17.55
C ASP A 129 16.31 7.53 -16.43
N SER A 130 17.29 6.65 -16.61
CA SER A 130 18.52 6.56 -15.81
C SER A 130 19.59 5.81 -16.60
N ASP A 131 20.85 6.01 -16.21
CA ASP A 131 21.98 5.38 -16.90
C ASP A 131 21.97 3.85 -16.75
N GLU A 132 21.46 3.35 -15.62
CA GLU A 132 21.32 1.91 -15.35
C GLU A 132 20.37 1.20 -16.34
N LEU A 133 19.43 1.93 -16.96
CA LEU A 133 18.54 1.36 -17.97
C LEU A 133 19.24 1.05 -19.29
N ASN A 134 20.43 1.62 -19.54
CA ASN A 134 21.11 1.52 -20.84
C ASN A 134 21.37 0.06 -21.26
N GLY A 135 21.73 -0.80 -20.31
CA GLY A 135 21.95 -2.22 -20.56
C GLY A 135 20.68 -3.02 -20.87
N TYR A 136 19.49 -2.47 -20.63
CA TYR A 136 18.21 -3.18 -20.71
C TYR A 136 17.29 -2.66 -21.83
N ARG A 137 17.69 -1.61 -22.54
CA ARG A 137 16.87 -0.98 -23.60
C ARG A 137 16.58 -1.98 -24.72
N GLY A 138 15.30 -2.15 -25.05
CA GLY A 138 14.83 -3.07 -26.09
C GLY A 138 14.95 -4.56 -25.75
N GLN A 139 15.45 -4.92 -24.55
CA GLN A 139 15.64 -6.30 -24.15
C GLN A 139 14.41 -6.92 -23.49
N HIS A 140 14.38 -8.25 -23.47
CA HIS A 140 13.38 -9.02 -22.74
C HIS A 140 13.57 -8.89 -21.22
N SER A 141 12.47 -8.79 -20.50
CA SER A 141 12.45 -8.64 -19.04
C SER A 141 12.74 -9.92 -18.28
N GLY A 142 12.71 -11.09 -18.96
CA GLY A 142 12.91 -12.41 -18.34
C GLY A 142 11.60 -13.23 -18.32
N PRO A 143 10.54 -12.78 -17.63
CA PRO A 143 9.25 -13.48 -17.61
C PRO A 143 8.61 -13.59 -19.01
N LYS A 144 8.31 -14.82 -19.44
CA LYS A 144 7.72 -15.09 -20.77
C LYS A 144 6.41 -14.33 -21.03
N LEU A 145 5.58 -14.18 -20.00
CA LEU A 145 4.31 -13.45 -20.06
C LEU A 145 4.47 -11.96 -20.40
N LEU A 146 5.60 -11.35 -20.03
CA LEU A 146 5.84 -9.92 -20.23
C LEU A 146 6.62 -9.63 -21.52
N GLY A 147 7.36 -10.61 -22.06
CA GLY A 147 8.11 -10.45 -23.29
C GLY A 147 9.16 -9.34 -23.20
N LYS A 148 9.03 -8.29 -24.03
CA LYS A 148 9.89 -7.09 -24.00
C LYS A 148 9.43 -6.02 -23.02
N ARG A 149 8.31 -6.24 -22.32
CA ARG A 149 7.80 -5.31 -21.30
C ARG A 149 8.40 -5.67 -19.96
N TRP A 150 8.72 -4.67 -19.17
CA TRP A 150 9.24 -4.77 -17.82
C TRP A 150 8.17 -4.31 -16.85
N GLN A 151 8.13 -4.91 -15.66
CA GLN A 151 7.23 -4.48 -14.60
C GLN A 151 7.77 -3.17 -14.00
N VAL A 152 7.01 -2.09 -14.15
CA VAL A 152 7.41 -0.77 -13.65
C VAL A 152 6.44 -0.35 -12.55
N HIS A 153 6.94 -0.23 -11.34
CA HIS A 153 6.23 0.29 -10.18
C HIS A 153 6.32 1.81 -10.14
N TYR A 154 5.26 2.46 -9.69
CA TYR A 154 5.19 3.91 -9.57
C TYR A 154 4.35 4.32 -8.36
N ASP A 155 4.69 5.45 -7.76
CA ASP A 155 3.89 6.03 -6.69
C ASP A 155 2.84 6.99 -7.27
N PRO A 156 1.53 6.75 -7.06
CA PRO A 156 0.48 7.67 -7.50
C PRO A 156 0.57 9.07 -6.88
N TYR A 157 1.30 9.23 -5.78
CA TYR A 157 1.47 10.48 -5.03
C TYR A 157 2.79 11.20 -5.31
N ASP A 158 3.76 10.51 -5.91
CA ASP A 158 5.06 11.07 -6.31
C ASP A 158 5.45 10.61 -7.72
N VAL A 159 5.32 11.51 -8.69
CA VAL A 159 5.66 11.23 -10.10
C VAL A 159 7.14 11.38 -10.42
N THR A 160 7.99 11.75 -9.46
CA THR A 160 9.41 12.11 -9.70
C THR A 160 10.26 10.93 -10.15
N ARG A 161 9.85 9.71 -9.81
CA ARG A 161 10.60 8.49 -10.07
C ARG A 161 9.70 7.29 -10.29
N VAL A 162 10.26 6.26 -10.89
CA VAL A 162 9.65 4.94 -11.05
C VAL A 162 10.69 3.86 -10.79
N TRP A 163 10.23 2.65 -10.50
CA TRP A 163 11.08 1.51 -10.18
C TRP A 163 10.82 0.36 -11.14
N VAL A 164 11.85 -0.02 -11.90
CA VAL A 164 11.77 -1.13 -12.85
C VAL A 164 12.25 -2.39 -12.14
N ARG A 165 11.40 -3.42 -12.08
CA ARG A 165 11.78 -4.71 -11.48
C ARG A 165 12.91 -5.34 -12.31
N ASN A 166 14.07 -5.53 -11.69
CA ASN A 166 15.17 -6.25 -12.33
C ASN A 166 15.04 -7.75 -12.05
N HIS A 167 14.56 -8.51 -13.05
CA HIS A 167 14.41 -9.96 -12.92
C HIS A 167 15.71 -10.74 -13.19
N ARG A 168 16.82 -10.06 -13.53
CA ARG A 168 18.12 -10.71 -13.80
C ARG A 168 19.01 -10.71 -12.56
N ASP A 169 19.26 -9.52 -12.01
CA ASP A 169 20.16 -9.35 -10.86
C ASP A 169 19.40 -9.20 -9.54
N GLY A 170 18.07 -9.15 -9.59
CA GLY A 170 17.21 -8.87 -8.44
C GLY A 170 17.05 -7.37 -8.17
N GLY A 171 16.13 -7.04 -7.25
CA GLY A 171 15.85 -5.67 -6.84
C GLY A 171 15.15 -4.79 -7.88
N PHE A 172 15.39 -3.49 -7.81
CA PHE A 172 14.76 -2.48 -8.65
C PHE A 172 15.78 -1.49 -9.22
N ILE A 173 15.61 -1.14 -10.50
CA ILE A 173 16.34 -0.05 -11.15
C ILE A 173 15.50 1.22 -11.04
N VAL A 174 16.06 2.27 -10.46
CA VAL A 174 15.37 3.56 -10.31
C VAL A 174 15.53 4.37 -11.59
N ALA A 175 14.42 4.91 -12.10
CA ALA A 175 14.42 5.83 -13.22
C ALA A 175 13.72 7.14 -12.84
N TYR A 176 14.39 8.26 -13.07
CA TYR A 176 13.88 9.57 -12.69
C TYR A 176 13.15 10.22 -13.85
N TRP A 177 12.12 11.01 -13.52
CA TRP A 177 11.44 11.82 -14.51
C TRP A 177 12.43 12.81 -15.13
N ARG A 178 12.54 12.85 -16.46
CA ARG A 178 13.52 13.68 -17.16
C ARG A 178 13.40 15.18 -16.83
N GLN A 179 12.19 15.65 -16.52
CA GLN A 179 11.95 17.06 -16.19
C GLN A 179 12.08 17.38 -14.68
N LEU A 180 12.57 16.44 -13.86
CA LEU A 180 12.71 16.59 -12.41
C LEU A 180 13.45 17.88 -12.00
N HIS A 181 14.54 18.22 -12.70
CA HIS A 181 15.36 19.39 -12.42
C HIS A 181 14.64 20.74 -12.59
N ALA A 182 13.54 20.75 -13.33
CA ALA A 182 12.81 21.97 -13.67
C ALA A 182 11.51 22.13 -12.85
N MET A 183 11.35 21.35 -11.77
CA MET A 183 10.17 21.33 -10.90
C MET A 183 10.60 21.38 -9.43
N PRO A 184 10.14 22.38 -8.65
CA PRO A 184 10.62 22.58 -7.29
C PRO A 184 9.97 21.68 -6.24
N GLN A 185 8.82 21.05 -6.53
CA GLN A 185 8.09 20.21 -5.57
C GLN A 185 7.58 18.91 -6.22
N PRO A 186 7.70 17.74 -5.56
CA PRO A 186 7.04 16.51 -6.01
C PRO A 186 5.52 16.70 -6.02
N PHE A 187 4.85 15.94 -6.89
CA PHE A 187 3.39 15.92 -6.98
C PHE A 187 2.91 14.56 -7.48
N GLY A 188 1.62 14.26 -7.29
CA GLY A 188 1.00 13.00 -7.68
C GLY A 188 0.26 13.03 -9.02
N ASP A 189 -0.17 11.86 -9.47
CA ASP A 189 -0.93 11.65 -10.71
C ASP A 189 -2.22 12.47 -10.78
N ALA A 190 -2.86 12.72 -9.64
CA ALA A 190 -4.07 13.53 -9.59
C ALA A 190 -3.85 14.97 -10.08
N ALA A 191 -2.70 15.58 -9.74
CA ALA A 191 -2.35 16.92 -10.23
C ALA A 191 -2.05 16.90 -11.73
N TRP A 192 -1.31 15.88 -12.18
CA TRP A 192 -0.99 15.69 -13.59
C TRP A 192 -2.24 15.53 -14.48
N GLU A 193 -3.15 14.62 -14.12
CA GLU A 193 -4.39 14.38 -14.87
C GLU A 193 -5.35 15.58 -14.79
N HIS A 194 -5.32 16.35 -13.71
CA HIS A 194 -6.07 17.59 -13.65
C HIS A 194 -5.51 18.65 -14.59
N ALA A 195 -4.20 18.85 -14.61
CA ALA A 195 -3.53 19.77 -15.53
C ALA A 195 -3.75 19.35 -16.99
N ARG A 196 -3.66 18.06 -17.30
CA ARG A 196 -3.96 17.51 -18.63
C ARG A 196 -5.37 17.86 -19.09
N ARG A 197 -6.39 17.76 -18.22
CA ARG A 197 -7.76 18.18 -18.53
C ARG A 197 -7.85 19.68 -18.80
N ILE A 198 -7.21 20.51 -17.98
CA ILE A 198 -7.17 21.97 -18.18
C ILE A 198 -6.56 22.32 -19.54
N VAL A 199 -5.51 21.61 -19.96
CA VAL A 199 -4.86 21.82 -21.26
C VAL A 199 -5.74 21.33 -22.41
N ALA A 200 -6.39 20.18 -22.26
CA ALA A 200 -7.32 19.66 -23.27
C ALA A 200 -8.53 20.59 -23.49
N GLU A 201 -9.09 21.15 -22.41
CA GLU A 201 -10.17 22.16 -22.44
C GLU A 201 -9.77 23.45 -23.19
N ARG A 202 -8.46 23.74 -23.30
CA ARG A 202 -7.92 24.88 -24.05
C ARG A 202 -7.73 24.59 -25.55
N GLY A 203 -8.14 23.42 -26.02
CA GLY A 203 -8.10 23.06 -27.45
C GLY A 203 -6.85 22.31 -27.90
N ALA A 204 -5.95 21.92 -26.99
CA ALA A 204 -4.80 21.07 -27.35
C ALA A 204 -5.21 19.59 -27.32
N SER A 205 -5.48 18.99 -28.49
CA SER A 205 -5.91 17.58 -28.59
C SER A 205 -4.83 16.58 -28.21
N THR A 206 -3.55 16.92 -28.48
CA THR A 206 -2.38 16.10 -28.12
C THR A 206 -1.37 16.96 -27.36
N PRO A 207 -1.59 17.22 -26.06
CA PRO A 207 -0.73 18.09 -25.29
C PRO A 207 0.65 17.47 -25.09
N SER A 208 1.70 18.28 -25.29
CA SER A 208 3.08 17.86 -25.02
C SER A 208 3.33 17.75 -23.52
N GLU A 209 4.33 16.95 -23.13
CA GLU A 209 4.78 16.80 -21.74
C GLU A 209 5.07 18.16 -21.08
N GLU A 210 5.75 19.05 -21.80
CA GLU A 210 6.07 20.41 -21.37
C GLU A 210 4.83 21.27 -21.13
N THR A 211 3.81 21.14 -21.98
CA THR A 211 2.56 21.91 -21.83
C THR A 211 1.78 21.45 -20.59
N ILE A 212 1.75 20.13 -20.33
CA ILE A 212 1.11 19.58 -19.13
C ILE A 212 1.90 20.00 -17.89
N LYS A 213 3.23 19.87 -17.92
CA LYS A 213 4.11 20.33 -16.83
C LYS A 213 3.84 21.80 -16.48
N ALA A 214 3.86 22.70 -17.46
CA ALA A 214 3.63 24.12 -17.23
C ALA A 214 2.24 24.40 -16.62
N ALA A 215 1.24 23.58 -16.96
CA ALA A 215 -0.09 23.66 -16.35
C ALA A 215 -0.14 23.11 -14.91
N VAL A 216 0.68 22.11 -14.57
CA VAL A 216 0.88 21.65 -13.19
C VAL A 216 1.58 22.73 -12.36
N ASP A 217 2.66 23.32 -12.88
CA ASP A 217 3.38 24.43 -12.24
C ASP A 217 2.42 25.57 -11.91
N ASP A 218 1.67 26.05 -12.92
CA ASP A 218 0.66 27.10 -12.74
C ASP A 218 -0.44 26.70 -11.72
N LEU A 219 -0.87 25.44 -11.69
CA LEU A 219 -1.85 24.94 -10.73
C LEU A 219 -1.32 25.01 -9.29
N LEU A 220 -0.09 24.51 -9.07
CA LEU A 220 0.54 24.45 -7.75
C LEU A 220 0.91 25.86 -7.25
N ASP A 221 1.45 26.71 -8.12
CA ASP A 221 1.76 28.11 -7.84
C ASP A 221 0.49 28.89 -7.48
N ARG A 222 -0.59 28.74 -8.26
CA ARG A 222 -1.87 29.41 -7.97
C ARG A 222 -2.43 28.97 -6.63
N ALA A 223 -2.30 27.70 -6.27
CA ALA A 223 -2.76 27.18 -4.99
C ALA A 223 -1.84 27.55 -3.82
N GLY A 224 -0.63 28.06 -4.09
CA GLY A 224 0.34 28.55 -3.09
C GLY A 224 -0.20 29.68 -2.23
N PRO A 225 0.41 29.92 -1.05
CA PRO A 225 0.32 31.24 -0.42
C PRO A 225 0.62 32.29 -1.49
N PRO A 226 -0.19 33.36 -1.60
CA PRO A 226 0.06 34.37 -2.61
C PRO A 226 1.48 34.93 -2.42
N PRO A 227 2.30 35.01 -3.49
CA PRO A 227 3.52 35.79 -3.42
C PRO A 227 3.19 37.24 -3.04
N PRO A 228 4.13 38.02 -2.48
CA PRO A 228 3.91 39.42 -2.18
C PRO A 228 3.37 40.16 -3.41
N PRO A 229 2.50 41.16 -3.22
CA PRO A 229 1.71 41.73 -4.30
C PRO A 229 2.61 42.38 -5.36
N HIS A 230 2.82 41.66 -6.48
CA HIS A 230 3.34 42.26 -7.70
C HIS A 230 2.19 42.86 -8.50
N PRO A 231 2.26 44.13 -8.90
CA PRO A 231 1.27 44.69 -9.81
C PRO A 231 1.49 44.08 -11.20
N ARG A 232 0.41 43.66 -11.87
CA ARG A 232 0.26 43.38 -13.32
C ARG A 232 0.03 41.94 -13.81
N ARG A 233 -0.47 41.00 -12.99
CA ARG A 233 -1.04 39.75 -13.53
C ARG A 233 -2.52 39.62 -13.15
N LYS A 234 -3.43 39.69 -14.14
CA LYS A 234 -4.86 39.35 -13.96
C LYS A 234 -4.94 37.89 -13.49
N ARG A 235 -5.15 37.65 -12.19
CA ARG A 235 -5.29 36.30 -11.63
C ARG A 235 -6.65 35.74 -12.04
N ARG A 236 -6.66 34.62 -12.77
CA ARG A 236 -7.88 33.84 -12.99
C ARG A 236 -8.45 33.38 -11.64
N THR A 237 -9.77 33.43 -11.50
CA THR A 237 -10.49 32.94 -10.32
C THR A 237 -10.25 31.44 -10.13
N LYS A 238 -9.94 31.03 -8.89
CA LYS A 238 -9.66 29.64 -8.53
C LYS A 238 -10.96 28.85 -8.50
N THR A 239 -11.02 27.71 -9.18
CA THR A 239 -12.14 26.77 -8.98
C THR A 239 -11.98 26.06 -7.63
N ALA A 240 -13.07 25.55 -7.06
CA ALA A 240 -13.00 24.70 -5.87
C ALA A 240 -12.18 23.42 -6.13
N LYS A 241 -12.24 22.90 -7.36
CA LYS A 241 -11.53 21.68 -7.79
C LYS A 241 -10.01 21.89 -7.83
N ASP A 242 -9.56 23.02 -8.38
CA ASP A 242 -8.13 23.40 -8.43
C ASP A 242 -7.54 23.41 -7.02
N ARG A 243 -8.25 24.05 -6.06
CA ARG A 243 -7.83 24.13 -4.66
C ARG A 243 -7.76 22.75 -4.02
N ARG A 244 -8.75 21.89 -4.25
CA ARG A 244 -8.81 20.55 -3.66
C ARG A 244 -7.67 19.66 -4.16
N VAL A 245 -7.39 19.67 -5.46
CA VAL A 245 -6.30 18.87 -6.05
C VAL A 245 -4.96 19.32 -5.49
N ALA A 246 -4.69 20.63 -5.48
CA ALA A 246 -3.41 21.14 -4.96
C ALA A 246 -3.25 20.93 -3.45
N ALA A 247 -4.32 21.08 -2.66
CA ALA A 247 -4.28 20.78 -1.22
C ALA A 247 -3.97 19.29 -0.97
N ARG A 248 -4.59 18.39 -1.73
CA ARG A 248 -4.32 16.95 -1.64
C ARG A 248 -2.88 16.62 -2.04
N THR A 249 -2.36 17.23 -3.11
CA THR A 249 -0.96 17.07 -3.51
C THR A 249 -0.02 17.49 -2.38
N ARG A 250 -0.25 18.64 -1.75
CA ARG A 250 0.58 19.09 -0.62
C ARG A 250 0.50 18.18 0.60
N ALA A 251 -0.70 17.71 0.93
CA ALA A 251 -0.88 16.80 2.05
C ALA A 251 -0.14 15.47 1.80
N ALA A 252 -0.13 14.98 0.56
CA ALA A 252 0.56 13.75 0.19
C ALA A 252 2.08 13.91 0.12
N THR A 253 2.58 15.11 -0.19
CA THR A 253 4.03 15.38 -0.30
C THR A 253 4.64 15.99 0.95
N ALA A 254 3.82 16.34 1.93
CA ALA A 254 4.31 16.67 3.26
C ALA A 254 5.02 15.44 3.84
N ALA A 255 6.25 15.63 4.33
CA ALA A 255 6.97 14.56 5.01
C ALA A 255 6.07 13.98 6.12
N PRO A 256 5.98 12.65 6.27
CA PRO A 256 5.23 12.07 7.36
C PRO A 256 5.77 12.65 8.67
N THR A 257 4.87 13.12 9.53
CA THR A 257 5.22 13.49 10.90
C THR A 257 5.95 12.30 11.50
N PRO A 258 7.14 12.47 12.10
CA PRO A 258 7.82 11.36 12.75
C PRO A 258 6.83 10.70 13.70
N ILE A 259 6.61 9.40 13.47
CA ILE A 259 5.81 8.57 14.37
C ILE A 259 6.45 8.77 15.75
N PRO A 260 5.71 9.21 16.78
CA PRO A 260 6.24 9.26 18.13
C PRO A 260 6.86 7.90 18.40
N GLY A 261 8.16 7.87 18.69
CA GLY A 261 8.90 6.62 18.84
C GLY A 261 8.10 5.72 19.76
N THR A 262 7.72 4.54 19.26
CA THR A 262 7.04 3.53 20.06
C THR A 262 7.86 3.42 21.35
N PRO A 263 7.29 3.69 22.54
CA PRO A 263 8.03 3.45 23.76
C PRO A 263 8.54 2.00 23.67
N PRO A 264 9.81 1.74 24.05
CA PRO A 264 10.31 0.38 24.05
C PRO A 264 9.27 -0.49 24.76
N PRO A 265 8.97 -1.70 24.23
CA PRO A 265 8.01 -2.58 24.87
C PRO A 265 8.40 -2.62 26.33
N ALA A 266 7.45 -2.23 27.22
CA ALA A 266 7.69 -2.21 28.64
C ALA A 266 8.39 -3.52 28.98
N ALA A 267 9.63 -3.42 29.43
CA ALA A 267 10.42 -4.58 29.81
C ALA A 267 9.49 -5.45 30.64
N ALA A 268 9.32 -6.68 30.17
CA ALA A 268 8.42 -7.66 30.70
C ALA A 268 8.32 -7.52 32.22
N MET A 269 7.09 -7.37 32.73
CA MET A 269 6.78 -7.63 34.13
C MET A 269 6.98 -9.13 34.40
N PHE A 270 8.23 -9.55 34.36
CA PHE A 270 8.76 -10.78 34.89
C PHE A 270 10.07 -10.37 35.57
N ALA A 271 9.95 -9.62 36.65
CA ALA A 271 10.95 -9.70 37.69
C ALA A 271 10.83 -11.14 38.23
N PRO A 272 11.89 -11.98 38.17
CA PRO A 272 11.86 -13.22 38.90
C PRO A 272 11.75 -12.86 40.38
N GLU A 273 10.81 -13.49 41.09
CA GLU A 273 10.90 -13.56 42.54
C GLU A 273 12.19 -14.33 42.85
N ASP A 274 13.16 -13.65 43.45
CA ASP A 274 14.34 -14.29 44.03
C ASP A 274 13.86 -15.19 45.17
N ASP A 275 13.87 -16.51 44.93
CA ASP A 275 14.26 -17.58 45.87
C ASP A 275 13.68 -18.92 45.40
N GLU A 276 14.39 -19.62 44.52
CA GLU A 276 14.40 -21.09 44.47
C GLU A 276 15.66 -21.54 43.73
N ASP A 277 16.44 -22.44 44.35
CA ASP A 277 17.75 -22.93 43.91
C ASP A 277 17.80 -23.27 42.41
N VAL A 278 18.42 -22.38 41.63
CA VAL A 278 18.64 -22.58 40.19
C VAL A 278 19.75 -23.62 40.03
N ALA A 279 19.38 -24.80 39.51
CA ALA A 279 20.34 -25.85 39.17
C ALA A 279 21.38 -25.37 38.16
N ASP A 280 22.64 -25.82 38.34
CA ASP A 280 23.78 -25.49 37.49
C ASP A 280 23.44 -25.65 35.99
N ILE A 281 23.53 -24.55 35.25
CA ILE A 281 23.30 -24.50 33.81
C ILE A 281 24.45 -25.27 33.13
N VAL A 282 24.18 -26.51 32.71
CA VAL A 282 25.07 -27.25 31.82
C VAL A 282 24.86 -26.71 30.39
N PRO A 283 25.83 -26.05 29.77
CA PRO A 283 25.69 -25.60 28.39
C PRO A 283 25.53 -26.81 27.47
N LEU A 284 24.43 -26.83 26.69
CA LEU A 284 24.24 -27.82 25.64
C LEU A 284 25.36 -27.69 24.61
N PRO A 285 26.06 -28.78 24.26
CA PRO A 285 27.06 -28.74 23.19
C PRO A 285 26.37 -28.35 21.88
N VAL A 286 27.02 -27.46 21.12
CA VAL A 286 26.55 -27.00 19.81
C VAL A 286 26.35 -28.20 18.90
N PHE A 287 25.12 -28.37 18.43
CA PHE A 287 24.73 -29.42 17.49
C PHE A 287 25.39 -29.17 16.13
N ASP A 288 26.31 -30.06 15.74
CA ASP A 288 27.03 -30.00 14.46
C ASP A 288 26.44 -31.04 13.50
N ALA A 289 25.51 -30.58 12.66
CA ALA A 289 24.73 -31.43 11.74
C ALA A 289 25.61 -32.20 10.74
N ASP A 290 26.76 -31.65 10.36
CA ASP A 290 27.68 -32.29 9.42
C ASP A 290 28.44 -33.45 10.07
N LYS A 291 28.73 -33.35 11.38
CA LYS A 291 29.32 -34.44 12.16
C LYS A 291 28.35 -35.59 12.40
N GLU A 292 27.10 -35.29 12.73
CA GLU A 292 26.10 -36.30 13.06
C GLU A 292 25.70 -37.16 11.85
N SER A 293 25.65 -36.56 10.66
CA SER A 293 25.37 -37.26 9.39
C SER A 293 26.38 -38.36 9.03
N ARG A 294 27.57 -38.35 9.65
CA ARG A 294 28.65 -39.35 9.44
C ARG A 294 28.65 -40.45 10.49
N THR A 295 27.68 -40.49 11.40
CA THR A 295 27.60 -41.48 12.48
C THR A 295 26.48 -42.49 12.28
N TRP A 296 25.65 -42.30 11.24
CA TRP A 296 24.65 -43.28 10.84
C TRP A 296 25.21 -44.20 9.75
N TRP A 297 25.94 -45.22 10.21
CA TRP A 297 26.23 -46.48 9.51
C TRP A 297 26.31 -47.60 10.53
#